data_AF-A0A7K1TRS5-F1
#
_entry.id   AF-A0A7K1TRS5-F1
#
_cell.length_a   1.000
_cell.length_b   1.000
_cell.length_c   1.000
_cell.angle_alpha   90.00
_cell.angle_beta   90.00
_cell.angle_gamma   90.00
#
_symmetry.space_group_name_H-M   'P 1'
#
loop_
_entity.id
_entity.type
_entity.pdbx_description
1 polymer ?
#
loop_
_entity_poly.entity_id
_entity_poly.type
_entity_poly.pdbx_seq_one_letter_code
_entity_poly.pdbx_strand_id
1 'polypeptide(L)'
;MTATPPVHALPAGATLRPLVLPERADAGPTPLIREYAEVRNRSILESTGRDDDALSAESLLPMLYSTPDRTRRQWYVEQDGRIVGCCALDILQDDGGRTAFVIVALLGDAQDEGIGRAAYDHLESVARDAGVRKLVHFAEHRDDGSDLDPIPSPTGFGSVPADRAARFLIRNGYTLETVERASELVWNDDTAAVLESRRTDAARHASAYRIVQWMLPTPAEYVDGYAWMKSRMSTDVPEGDLGLPEETWDAARVAQQDERTAARGYHQFVTAAQHIETGELSAFNELAIGPDASGTTHQYDTLVLAGHRGHRLGMLVKTEGLLAWRERYPNSPRVIAYNSEQNRPMLSINEDLGFTAFTYEGAWKKELS
;
A
#
# COMPACT_ATOMS: atom_id res chain seq x y z
N MET A 1 -30.19 -1.42 -22.07
CA MET A 1 -29.17 -2.22 -22.78
C MET A 1 -27.83 -1.58 -22.49
N THR A 2 -27.11 -2.08 -21.48
CA THR A 2 -25.73 -1.69 -21.22
C THR A 2 -24.89 -2.18 -22.40
N ALA A 3 -24.27 -1.25 -23.13
CA ALA A 3 -23.36 -1.60 -24.22
C ALA A 3 -22.24 -2.48 -23.65
N THR A 4 -21.93 -3.59 -24.33
CA THR A 4 -20.77 -4.42 -23.98
C THR A 4 -19.53 -3.53 -23.98
N PRO A 5 -18.73 -3.51 -22.90
CA PRO A 5 -17.51 -2.72 -22.86
C PRO A 5 -16.58 -3.06 -24.04
N PRO A 6 -15.90 -2.08 -24.65
CA PRO A 6 -15.06 -2.34 -25.81
C PRO A 6 -13.89 -3.27 -25.45
N VAL A 7 -13.59 -4.20 -26.36
CA VAL A 7 -12.41 -5.08 -26.30
C VAL A 7 -11.32 -4.47 -27.16
N HIS A 8 -10.11 -4.36 -26.63
CA HIS A 8 -8.97 -3.78 -27.34
C HIS A 8 -8.01 -4.88 -27.76
N ALA A 9 -7.72 -4.97 -29.06
CA ALA A 9 -6.71 -5.89 -29.56
C ALA A 9 -5.31 -5.43 -29.12
N LEU A 10 -4.50 -6.39 -28.68
CA LEU A 10 -3.10 -6.20 -28.31
C LEU A 10 -2.19 -7.03 -29.25
N PRO A 11 -0.87 -6.81 -29.23
CA PRO A 11 0.09 -7.68 -29.90
C PRO A 11 -0.04 -9.16 -29.50
N ALA A 12 0.60 -10.03 -30.29
CA ALA A 12 0.67 -11.48 -30.05
C ALA A 12 -0.69 -12.19 -29.84
N GLY A 13 -1.74 -11.67 -30.50
CA GLY A 13 -3.08 -12.24 -30.43
C GLY A 13 -3.80 -12.01 -29.09
N ALA A 14 -3.21 -11.23 -28.18
CA ALA A 14 -3.82 -10.91 -26.90
C ALA A 14 -4.93 -9.86 -27.03
N THR A 15 -5.80 -9.78 -26.03
CA THR A 15 -6.85 -8.76 -25.93
C THR A 15 -6.91 -8.17 -24.53
N LEU A 16 -7.15 -6.86 -24.44
CA LEU A 16 -7.46 -6.17 -23.19
C LEU A 16 -8.97 -6.04 -23.05
N ARG A 17 -9.51 -6.55 -21.95
CA ARG A 17 -10.96 -6.65 -21.71
C ARG A 17 -11.31 -6.00 -20.38
N PRO A 18 -12.33 -5.13 -20.32
CA PRO A 18 -12.80 -4.58 -19.05
C PRO A 18 -13.27 -5.70 -18.11
N LEU A 19 -12.89 -5.60 -16.84
CA LEU A 19 -13.33 -6.54 -15.80
C LEU A 19 -14.77 -6.20 -15.40
N VAL A 20 -15.71 -7.08 -15.70
CA VAL A 20 -17.11 -6.90 -15.32
C VAL A 20 -17.32 -7.40 -13.89
N LEU A 21 -17.64 -6.47 -12.99
CA LEU A 21 -17.96 -6.78 -11.60
C LEU A 21 -19.45 -7.16 -11.46
N PRO A 22 -19.80 -8.01 -10.49
CA PRO A 22 -21.17 -8.13 -10.00
C PRO A 22 -21.75 -6.75 -9.63
N GLU A 23 -23.08 -6.64 -9.59
CA GLU A 23 -23.73 -5.37 -9.20
C GLU A 23 -23.36 -4.95 -7.76
N ARG A 24 -23.04 -5.91 -6.90
CA ARG A 24 -22.69 -5.70 -5.49
C ARG A 24 -21.61 -6.68 -5.05
N ALA A 25 -20.73 -6.23 -4.17
CA ALA A 25 -19.65 -7.06 -3.63
C ALA A 25 -20.17 -8.29 -2.84
N ASP A 26 -21.33 -8.19 -2.21
CA ASP A 26 -21.95 -9.27 -1.43
C ASP A 26 -22.51 -10.42 -2.27
N ALA A 27 -22.58 -10.27 -3.60
CA ALA A 27 -22.91 -11.35 -4.52
C ALA A 27 -21.79 -12.42 -4.61
N GLY A 28 -20.59 -12.11 -4.11
CA GLY A 28 -19.43 -12.98 -4.16
C GLY A 28 -18.70 -13.00 -5.51
N PRO A 29 -17.47 -13.53 -5.56
CA PRO A 29 -16.64 -13.49 -6.77
C PRO A 29 -17.11 -14.52 -7.81
N THR A 30 -17.25 -14.05 -9.05
CA THR A 30 -17.51 -14.88 -10.24
C THR A 30 -16.27 -15.70 -10.62
N PRO A 31 -16.39 -16.72 -11.49
CA PRO A 31 -15.23 -17.43 -12.02
C PRO A 31 -14.17 -16.50 -12.63
N LEU A 32 -14.61 -15.45 -13.33
CA LEU A 32 -13.72 -14.43 -13.91
C LEU A 32 -12.92 -13.67 -12.83
N ILE A 33 -13.57 -13.29 -11.71
CA ILE A 33 -12.89 -12.59 -10.61
C ILE A 33 -11.93 -13.52 -9.88
N ARG A 34 -12.24 -14.82 -9.79
CA ARG A 34 -11.33 -15.82 -9.21
C ARG A 34 -10.07 -15.96 -10.05
N GLU A 35 -10.20 -16.12 -11.37
CA GLU A 35 -9.06 -16.18 -12.29
C GLU A 35 -8.25 -14.86 -12.27
N TYR A 36 -8.94 -13.71 -12.24
CA TYR A 36 -8.28 -12.40 -12.10
C TYR A 36 -7.46 -12.30 -10.80
N ALA A 37 -8.01 -12.76 -9.67
CA ALA A 37 -7.30 -12.75 -8.39
C ALA A 37 -6.08 -13.69 -8.41
N GLU A 38 -6.22 -14.88 -9.00
CA GLU A 38 -5.13 -15.84 -9.16
C GLU A 38 -3.99 -15.27 -10.02
N VAL A 39 -4.31 -14.67 -11.18
CA VAL A 39 -3.31 -14.04 -12.05
C VAL A 39 -2.64 -12.84 -11.40
N ARG A 40 -3.40 -12.00 -10.69
CA ARG A 40 -2.84 -10.90 -9.88
C ARG A 40 -1.82 -11.43 -8.88
N ASN A 41 -2.22 -12.40 -8.05
CA ASN A 41 -1.36 -12.94 -6.99
C ASN A 41 -0.12 -13.62 -7.58
N ARG A 42 -0.27 -14.37 -8.68
CA ARG A 42 0.86 -14.96 -9.40
C ARG A 42 1.81 -13.92 -9.97
N SER A 43 1.29 -12.83 -10.56
CA SER A 43 2.15 -11.77 -11.07
C SER A 43 2.96 -11.11 -9.96
N ILE A 44 2.38 -10.91 -8.77
CA ILE A 44 3.10 -10.40 -7.59
C ILE A 44 4.15 -11.41 -7.13
N LEU A 45 3.82 -12.69 -7.08
CA LEU A 45 4.77 -13.75 -6.71
C LEU A 45 5.94 -13.84 -7.70
N GLU A 46 5.68 -13.75 -9.00
CA GLU A 46 6.71 -13.78 -10.04
C GLU A 46 7.61 -12.53 -9.98
N SER A 47 7.08 -11.35 -9.63
CA SER A 47 7.86 -10.11 -9.53
C SER A 47 8.62 -9.97 -8.20
N THR A 48 7.99 -10.29 -7.08
CA THR A 48 8.54 -10.07 -5.72
C THR A 48 9.19 -11.33 -5.14
N GLY A 49 8.86 -12.51 -5.64
CA GLY A 49 9.21 -13.80 -5.04
C GLY A 49 8.48 -14.12 -3.74
N ARG A 50 7.43 -13.35 -3.40
CA ARG A 50 6.67 -13.48 -2.15
C ARG A 50 5.17 -13.36 -2.42
N ASP A 51 4.38 -13.83 -1.47
CA ASP A 51 2.92 -13.83 -1.50
C ASP A 51 2.29 -13.03 -0.34
N ASP A 52 3.08 -12.13 0.29
CA ASP A 52 2.64 -11.29 1.42
C ASP A 52 1.39 -10.44 1.11
N ASP A 53 1.18 -10.11 -0.16
CA ASP A 53 0.06 -9.29 -0.70
C ASP A 53 -0.99 -10.11 -1.46
N ALA A 54 -0.93 -11.44 -1.34
CA ALA A 54 -1.90 -12.31 -1.95
C ALA A 54 -3.29 -12.09 -1.33
N LEU A 55 -4.29 -11.93 -2.20
CA LEU A 55 -5.68 -11.75 -1.79
C LEU A 55 -6.53 -12.87 -2.37
N SER A 56 -7.37 -13.48 -1.55
CA SER A 56 -8.46 -14.31 -2.07
C SER A 56 -9.39 -13.47 -2.95
N ALA A 57 -10.12 -14.11 -3.86
CA ALA A 57 -11.10 -13.41 -4.69
C ALA A 57 -12.17 -12.70 -3.85
N GLU A 58 -12.53 -13.29 -2.70
CA GLU A 58 -13.44 -12.71 -1.72
C GLU A 58 -12.88 -11.44 -1.09
N SER A 59 -11.58 -11.42 -0.75
CA SER A 59 -10.93 -10.25 -0.15
C SER A 59 -10.64 -9.16 -1.17
N LEU A 60 -10.39 -9.55 -2.43
CA LEU A 60 -10.11 -8.63 -3.53
C LEU A 60 -11.37 -7.92 -4.03
N LEU A 61 -12.50 -8.63 -4.14
CA LEU A 61 -13.71 -8.12 -4.79
C LEU A 61 -14.19 -6.76 -4.24
N PRO A 62 -14.31 -6.54 -2.92
CA PRO A 62 -14.72 -5.24 -2.38
C PRO A 62 -13.79 -4.08 -2.78
N MET A 63 -12.51 -4.36 -3.05
CA MET A 63 -11.54 -3.34 -3.46
C MET A 63 -11.69 -2.90 -4.91
N LEU A 64 -12.39 -3.68 -5.74
CA LEU A 64 -12.51 -3.38 -7.17
C LEU A 64 -13.53 -2.27 -7.43
N TYR A 65 -14.42 -1.97 -6.48
CA TYR A 65 -15.45 -0.96 -6.62
C TYR A 65 -14.94 0.46 -6.33
N SER A 66 -15.43 1.43 -7.11
CA SER A 66 -15.21 2.86 -6.86
C SER A 66 -15.81 3.29 -5.52
N THR A 67 -15.19 4.31 -4.94
CA THR A 67 -15.59 4.96 -3.69
C THR A 67 -15.65 6.48 -3.88
N PRO A 68 -16.21 7.27 -2.94
CA PRO A 68 -16.24 8.72 -3.07
C PRO A 68 -14.85 9.35 -3.26
N ASP A 69 -13.81 8.75 -2.68
CA ASP A 69 -12.41 9.17 -2.77
C ASP A 69 -11.69 8.66 -4.04
N ARG A 70 -12.19 7.60 -4.70
CA ARG A 70 -11.49 6.96 -5.82
C ARG A 70 -12.42 6.40 -6.89
N THR A 71 -12.19 6.79 -8.14
CA THR A 71 -12.80 6.11 -9.29
C THR A 71 -11.88 4.99 -9.77
N ARG A 72 -12.36 3.75 -9.75
CA ARG A 72 -11.58 2.58 -10.15
C ARG A 72 -12.05 2.00 -11.47
N ARG A 73 -11.12 1.56 -12.29
CA ARG A 73 -11.37 0.85 -13.55
C ARG A 73 -10.37 -0.28 -13.67
N GLN A 74 -10.83 -1.48 -14.04
CA GLN A 74 -9.98 -2.64 -14.18
C GLN A 74 -10.20 -3.35 -15.51
N TRP A 75 -9.13 -3.97 -15.98
CA TRP A 75 -9.10 -4.79 -17.17
C TRP A 75 -8.27 -6.04 -16.90
N TYR A 76 -8.51 -7.06 -17.71
CA TYR A 76 -7.67 -8.24 -17.77
C TYR A 76 -7.15 -8.43 -19.19
N VAL A 77 -5.97 -9.03 -19.30
CA VAL A 77 -5.36 -9.40 -20.57
C VAL A 77 -5.61 -10.88 -20.82
N GLU A 78 -6.22 -11.19 -21.95
CA GLU A 78 -6.52 -12.56 -22.38
C GLU A 78 -5.68 -12.93 -23.59
N GLN A 79 -5.01 -14.09 -23.55
CA GLN A 79 -4.24 -14.66 -24.66
C GLN A 79 -4.50 -16.17 -24.69
N ASP A 80 -4.80 -16.72 -25.88
CA ASP A 80 -5.12 -18.15 -26.06
C ASP A 80 -6.19 -18.70 -25.11
N GLY A 81 -7.20 -17.88 -24.78
CA GLY A 81 -8.34 -18.27 -23.96
C GLY A 81 -8.08 -18.34 -22.45
N ARG A 82 -6.95 -17.81 -21.98
CA ARG A 82 -6.62 -17.67 -20.55
C ARG A 82 -6.28 -16.22 -20.19
N ILE A 83 -6.50 -15.84 -18.94
CA ILE A 83 -6.00 -14.55 -18.43
C ILE A 83 -4.49 -14.66 -18.20
N VAL A 84 -3.75 -13.70 -18.75
CA VAL A 84 -2.28 -13.60 -18.64
C VAL A 84 -1.82 -12.28 -17.99
N GLY A 85 -2.76 -11.41 -17.63
CA GLY A 85 -2.44 -10.19 -16.93
C GLY A 85 -3.64 -9.43 -16.38
N CYS A 86 -3.33 -8.49 -15.50
CA CYS A 86 -4.27 -7.61 -14.83
C CYS A 86 -3.85 -6.16 -15.06
N CYS A 87 -4.79 -5.27 -15.31
CA CYS A 87 -4.53 -3.84 -15.43
C CYS A 87 -5.56 -3.06 -14.61
N ALA A 88 -5.13 -1.97 -13.98
CA ALA A 88 -6.00 -1.12 -13.19
C ALA A 88 -5.63 0.35 -13.33
N LEU A 89 -6.65 1.20 -13.22
CA LEU A 89 -6.53 2.65 -13.11
C LEU A 89 -7.38 3.09 -11.91
N ASP A 90 -6.73 3.65 -10.90
CA ASP A 90 -7.37 4.20 -9.70
C ASP A 90 -7.18 5.72 -9.68
N ILE A 91 -8.23 6.48 -10.01
CA ILE A 91 -8.22 7.94 -10.12
C ILE A 91 -8.64 8.55 -8.77
N LEU A 92 -7.73 9.30 -8.16
CA LEU A 92 -7.95 9.99 -6.88
C LEU A 92 -8.89 11.17 -7.06
N GLN A 93 -9.90 11.28 -6.20
CA GLN A 93 -10.87 12.37 -6.27
C GLN A 93 -10.47 13.59 -5.44
N ASP A 94 -9.52 13.44 -4.50
CA ASP A 94 -9.08 14.52 -3.60
C ASP A 94 -8.47 15.75 -4.34
N ASP A 95 -7.94 15.61 -5.57
CA ASP A 95 -7.50 16.73 -6.41
C ASP A 95 -8.40 17.02 -7.63
N GLY A 96 -9.64 16.51 -7.61
CA GLY A 96 -10.57 16.64 -8.72
C GLY A 96 -10.28 15.68 -9.88
N GLY A 97 -9.68 14.52 -9.61
CA GLY A 97 -9.45 13.49 -10.63
C GLY A 97 -8.18 13.69 -11.46
N ARG A 98 -7.23 14.49 -10.98
CA ARG A 98 -6.02 14.85 -11.74
C ARG A 98 -4.87 13.88 -11.49
N THR A 99 -4.89 13.11 -10.42
CA THR A 99 -3.88 12.08 -10.12
C THR A 99 -4.48 10.69 -10.19
N ALA A 100 -3.77 9.73 -10.79
CA ALA A 100 -4.19 8.33 -10.82
C ALA A 100 -3.03 7.35 -10.59
N PHE A 101 -3.32 6.24 -9.92
CA PHE A 101 -2.44 5.08 -9.92
C PHE A 101 -2.73 4.20 -11.13
N VAL A 102 -1.68 3.72 -11.79
CA VAL A 102 -1.78 2.82 -12.92
C VAL A 102 -1.03 1.52 -12.65
N ILE A 103 -1.65 0.39 -12.97
CA ILE A 103 -1.07 -0.94 -12.82
C ILE A 103 -1.18 -1.67 -14.15
N VAL A 104 -0.07 -2.24 -14.62
CA VAL A 104 -0.02 -3.21 -15.71
C VAL A 104 0.83 -4.38 -15.23
N ALA A 105 0.18 -5.49 -14.92
CA ALA A 105 0.79 -6.70 -14.38
C ALA A 105 0.58 -7.85 -15.37
N LEU A 106 1.67 -8.46 -15.86
CA LEU A 106 1.64 -9.59 -16.78
C LEU A 106 2.41 -10.75 -16.17
N LEU A 107 1.90 -11.97 -16.36
CA LEU A 107 2.66 -13.18 -16.08
C LEU A 107 3.91 -13.25 -16.96
N GLY A 108 4.98 -13.84 -16.45
CA GLY A 108 6.30 -13.88 -17.07
C GLY A 108 6.30 -14.50 -18.48
N ASP A 109 5.39 -15.42 -18.75
CA ASP A 109 5.25 -16.07 -20.06
C ASP A 109 4.51 -15.24 -21.11
N ALA A 110 3.87 -14.14 -20.72
CA ALA A 110 3.20 -13.17 -21.62
C ALA A 110 3.96 -11.83 -21.72
N GLN A 111 5.18 -11.80 -21.18
CA GLN A 111 6.08 -10.66 -21.25
C GLN A 111 6.90 -10.64 -22.55
N ASP A 112 7.51 -9.51 -22.88
CA ASP A 112 8.36 -9.32 -24.08
C ASP A 112 7.69 -9.44 -25.46
N GLU A 113 6.36 -9.57 -25.49
CA GLU A 113 5.59 -9.62 -26.74
C GLU A 113 4.96 -8.28 -27.15
N GLY A 114 5.29 -7.20 -26.44
CA GLY A 114 4.71 -5.86 -26.64
C GLY A 114 3.31 -5.66 -26.03
N ILE A 115 2.72 -6.71 -25.44
CA ILE A 115 1.42 -6.69 -24.76
C ILE A 115 1.37 -5.58 -23.69
N GLY A 116 2.36 -5.55 -22.78
CA GLY A 116 2.37 -4.61 -21.66
C GLY A 116 2.44 -3.15 -22.11
N ARG A 117 3.17 -2.87 -23.19
CA ARG A 117 3.24 -1.54 -23.78
C ARG A 117 1.90 -1.11 -24.37
N ALA A 118 1.26 -1.99 -25.16
CA ALA A 118 -0.03 -1.68 -25.77
C ALA A 118 -1.15 -1.53 -24.73
N ALA A 119 -1.16 -2.36 -23.68
CA ALA A 119 -2.09 -2.21 -22.56
C ALA A 119 -1.86 -0.88 -21.81
N TYR A 120 -0.60 -0.54 -21.54
CA TYR A 120 -0.24 0.73 -20.91
C TYR A 120 -0.69 1.94 -21.75
N ASP A 121 -0.44 1.95 -23.07
CA ASP A 121 -0.85 3.03 -23.97
C ASP A 121 -2.38 3.24 -23.94
N HIS A 122 -3.16 2.15 -23.84
CA HIS A 122 -4.61 2.22 -23.65
C HIS A 122 -4.99 2.86 -22.31
N LEU A 123 -4.42 2.39 -21.20
CA LEU A 123 -4.74 2.93 -19.87
C LEU A 123 -4.36 4.41 -19.76
N GLU A 124 -3.24 4.81 -20.37
CA GLU A 124 -2.84 6.21 -20.43
C GLU A 124 -3.81 7.08 -21.25
N SER A 125 -4.33 6.57 -22.38
CA SER A 125 -5.41 7.25 -23.12
C SER A 125 -6.65 7.41 -22.25
N VAL A 126 -7.08 6.35 -21.57
CA VAL A 126 -8.25 6.37 -20.69
C VAL A 126 -8.07 7.37 -19.53
N ALA A 127 -6.85 7.47 -19.00
CA ALA A 127 -6.51 8.44 -17.97
C ALA A 127 -6.61 9.88 -18.50
N ARG A 128 -6.04 10.18 -19.68
CA ARG A 128 -6.15 11.51 -20.32
C ARG A 128 -7.61 11.89 -20.57
N ASP A 129 -8.40 10.96 -21.10
CA ASP A 129 -9.83 11.20 -21.39
C ASP A 129 -10.63 11.47 -20.11
N ALA A 130 -10.19 10.92 -18.96
CA ALA A 130 -10.77 11.19 -17.65
C ALA A 130 -10.26 12.50 -17.01
N GLY A 131 -9.37 13.25 -17.67
CA GLY A 131 -8.81 14.50 -17.17
C GLY A 131 -7.59 14.34 -16.25
N VAL A 132 -7.07 13.12 -16.11
CA VAL A 132 -5.86 12.85 -15.32
C VAL A 132 -4.67 13.59 -15.93
N ARG A 133 -3.91 14.25 -15.07
CA ARG A 133 -2.69 15.00 -15.40
C ARG A 133 -1.42 14.35 -14.87
N LYS A 134 -1.55 13.43 -13.91
CA LYS A 134 -0.41 12.76 -13.30
C LYS A 134 -0.70 11.28 -13.08
N LEU A 135 0.22 10.43 -13.52
CA LEU A 135 0.23 9.00 -13.22
C LEU A 135 1.30 8.71 -12.17
N VAL A 136 0.92 7.91 -11.18
CA VAL A 136 1.82 7.40 -10.14
C VAL A 136 1.86 5.88 -10.22
N HIS A 137 3.04 5.31 -10.02
CA HIS A 137 3.24 3.87 -9.98
C HIS A 137 4.27 3.52 -8.92
N PHE A 138 3.92 2.57 -8.05
CA PHE A 138 4.84 1.96 -7.11
C PHE A 138 5.28 0.61 -7.68
N ALA A 139 6.59 0.38 -7.74
CA ALA A 139 7.17 -0.85 -8.24
C ALA A 139 8.23 -1.35 -7.27
N GLU A 140 8.02 -2.55 -6.72
CA GLU A 140 9.09 -3.24 -6.02
C GLU A 140 10.16 -3.69 -7.03
N HIS A 141 11.42 -3.41 -6.72
CA HIS A 141 12.54 -3.71 -7.58
C HIS A 141 13.40 -4.83 -7.01
N ARG A 142 13.71 -5.81 -7.86
CA ARG A 142 14.64 -6.89 -7.54
C ARG A 142 15.75 -6.88 -8.55
N ASP A 143 16.97 -7.09 -8.07
CA ASP A 143 18.12 -7.24 -8.93
C ASP A 143 17.87 -8.42 -9.90
N ASP A 144 17.75 -8.10 -11.19
CA ASP A 144 17.53 -9.06 -12.27
C ASP A 144 18.85 -9.61 -12.83
N GLY A 145 19.97 -9.30 -12.16
CA GLY A 145 21.32 -9.70 -12.57
C GLY A 145 21.85 -8.89 -13.75
N SER A 146 21.25 -7.74 -14.07
CA SER A 146 21.77 -6.85 -15.10
C SER A 146 23.01 -6.09 -14.62
N ASP A 147 24.01 -5.96 -15.49
CA ASP A 147 25.23 -5.17 -15.22
C ASP A 147 25.00 -3.65 -15.34
N LEU A 148 23.75 -3.19 -15.21
CA LEU A 148 23.39 -1.79 -15.34
C LEU A 148 23.53 -1.06 -14.00
N ASP A 149 23.99 0.18 -14.04
CA ASP A 149 24.08 1.01 -12.85
C ASP A 149 22.68 1.20 -12.20
N PRO A 150 22.57 1.07 -10.86
CA PRO A 150 21.33 1.38 -10.15
C PRO A 150 20.88 2.82 -10.40
N ILE A 151 19.58 3.04 -10.40
CA ILE A 151 18.97 4.35 -10.60
C ILE A 151 18.84 5.03 -9.22
N PRO A 152 19.60 6.11 -8.96
CA PRO A 152 19.53 6.79 -7.67
C PRO A 152 18.23 7.58 -7.53
N SER A 153 17.70 7.61 -6.30
CA SER A 153 16.62 8.54 -5.95
C SER A 153 17.07 9.99 -6.12
N PRO A 154 16.25 10.89 -6.70
CA PRO A 154 16.58 12.32 -6.78
C PRO A 154 16.66 12.99 -5.41
N THR A 155 16.13 12.35 -4.36
CA THR A 155 16.16 12.84 -2.98
C THR A 155 17.53 12.63 -2.32
N GLY A 156 18.43 11.86 -2.95
CA GLY A 156 19.74 11.49 -2.41
C GLY A 156 19.71 10.31 -1.44
N PHE A 157 18.53 9.71 -1.19
CA PHE A 157 18.35 8.57 -0.30
C PHE A 157 17.82 7.36 -1.07
N GLY A 158 18.61 6.28 -1.10
CA GLY A 158 18.27 5.04 -1.77
C GLY A 158 18.48 5.04 -3.28
N SER A 159 18.43 3.85 -3.86
CA SER A 159 18.43 3.60 -5.29
C SER A 159 17.62 2.33 -5.58
N VAL A 160 17.19 2.17 -6.83
CA VAL A 160 16.56 0.93 -7.30
C VAL A 160 17.43 0.31 -8.38
N PRO A 161 17.49 -1.03 -8.48
CA PRO A 161 18.06 -1.70 -9.64
C PRO A 161 17.49 -1.15 -10.95
N ALA A 162 18.32 -1.05 -12.00
CA ALA A 162 17.86 -0.73 -13.34
C ALA A 162 17.19 -1.93 -14.01
N ASP A 163 16.32 -2.63 -13.28
CA ASP A 163 15.68 -3.88 -13.64
C ASP A 163 14.64 -3.73 -14.75
N ARG A 164 13.97 -4.83 -15.09
CA ARG A 164 12.93 -4.86 -16.12
C ARG A 164 11.83 -3.81 -15.88
N ALA A 165 11.35 -3.67 -14.64
CA ALA A 165 10.26 -2.76 -14.29
C ALA A 165 10.70 -1.30 -14.42
N ALA A 166 11.87 -0.94 -13.88
CA ALA A 166 12.45 0.39 -13.99
C ALA A 166 12.66 0.79 -15.46
N ARG A 167 13.22 -0.11 -16.27
CA ARG A 167 13.40 0.13 -17.71
C ARG A 167 12.09 0.31 -18.45
N PHE A 168 11.04 -0.42 -18.07
CA PHE A 168 9.70 -0.24 -18.64
C PHE A 168 9.13 1.13 -18.29
N LEU A 169 9.21 1.54 -17.03
CA LEU A 169 8.70 2.84 -16.55
C LEU A 169 9.44 4.00 -17.23
N ILE A 170 10.77 3.98 -17.27
CA ILE A 170 11.57 5.01 -17.95
C ILE A 170 11.22 5.12 -19.43
N ARG A 171 11.10 3.99 -20.15
CA ARG A 171 10.71 3.99 -21.58
C ARG A 171 9.31 4.57 -21.81
N ASN A 172 8.44 4.51 -20.82
CA ASN A 172 7.10 5.10 -20.87
C ASN A 172 7.07 6.53 -20.33
N GLY A 173 8.21 7.14 -20.01
CA GLY A 173 8.32 8.53 -19.61
C GLY A 173 8.08 8.80 -18.12
N TYR A 174 8.22 7.78 -17.27
CA TYR A 174 8.23 7.97 -15.82
C TYR A 174 9.60 8.42 -15.32
N THR A 175 9.58 9.20 -14.24
CA THR A 175 10.73 9.55 -13.43
C THR A 175 10.60 8.91 -12.04
N LEU A 176 11.72 8.45 -11.49
CA LEU A 176 11.79 8.00 -10.10
C LEU A 176 11.76 9.23 -9.19
N GLU A 177 10.89 9.26 -8.19
CA GLU A 177 10.72 10.41 -7.29
C GLU A 177 11.26 10.13 -5.89
N THR A 178 11.02 8.94 -5.36
CA THR A 178 11.55 8.50 -4.07
C THR A 178 11.67 6.98 -4.04
N VAL A 179 12.48 6.48 -3.12
CA VAL A 179 12.62 5.05 -2.83
C VAL A 179 12.05 4.78 -1.44
N GLU A 180 11.23 3.74 -1.35
CA GLU A 180 10.78 3.17 -0.10
C GLU A 180 11.58 1.90 0.21
N ARG A 181 11.87 1.70 1.49
CA ARG A 181 12.48 0.49 2.01
C ARG A 181 11.40 -0.36 2.64
N ALA A 182 11.24 -1.59 2.15
CA ALA A 182 10.47 -2.58 2.86
C ALA A 182 11.38 -3.30 3.86
N SER A 183 10.94 -3.35 5.11
CA SER A 183 11.65 -3.99 6.21
C SER A 183 10.76 -5.00 6.89
N GLU A 184 11.33 -6.08 7.41
CA GLU A 184 10.63 -7.12 8.16
C GLU A 184 11.13 -7.24 9.59
N LEU A 185 10.21 -7.50 10.51
CA LEU A 185 10.50 -7.98 11.86
C LEU A 185 10.06 -9.44 11.95
N VAL A 186 11.04 -10.34 12.04
CA VAL A 186 10.79 -11.77 12.26
C VAL A 186 10.72 -12.04 13.76
N TRP A 187 9.69 -12.76 14.20
CA TRP A 187 9.54 -13.12 15.60
C TRP A 187 10.55 -14.20 16.00
N ASN A 188 11.40 -13.91 16.98
CA ASN A 188 12.31 -14.85 17.61
C ASN A 188 12.36 -14.64 19.13
N ASP A 189 13.11 -15.49 19.84
CA ASP A 189 13.19 -15.45 21.31
C ASP A 189 13.69 -14.10 21.85
N ASP A 190 14.53 -13.39 21.10
CA ASP A 190 15.09 -12.09 21.51
C ASP A 190 14.15 -10.91 21.17
N THR A 191 13.30 -11.04 20.14
CA THR A 191 12.43 -9.94 19.67
C THR A 191 11.58 -9.38 20.82
N ALA A 192 10.95 -10.24 21.62
CA ALA A 192 10.10 -9.79 22.73
C ALA A 192 10.89 -9.01 23.78
N ALA A 193 12.11 -9.43 24.10
CA ALA A 193 12.97 -8.75 25.06
C ALA A 193 13.43 -7.37 24.55
N VAL A 194 13.74 -7.26 23.25
CA VAL A 194 14.05 -5.98 22.60
C VAL A 194 12.86 -5.04 22.68
N LEU A 195 11.67 -5.49 22.26
CA LEU A 195 10.44 -4.68 22.30
C LEU A 195 10.15 -4.18 23.71
N GLU A 196 10.20 -5.05 24.72
CA GLU A 196 9.92 -4.71 26.11
C GLU A 196 10.94 -3.71 26.69
N SER A 197 12.22 -3.87 26.34
CA SER A 197 13.27 -2.93 26.71
C SER A 197 13.02 -1.54 26.10
N ARG A 198 12.71 -1.48 24.80
CA ARG A 198 12.44 -0.23 24.08
C ARG A 198 11.15 0.44 24.56
N ARG A 199 10.12 -0.34 24.88
CA ARG A 199 8.87 0.14 25.47
C ARG A 199 9.11 0.80 26.82
N THR A 200 9.85 0.11 27.71
CA THR A 200 10.18 0.62 29.05
C THR A 200 10.96 1.93 28.98
N ASP A 201 11.92 2.04 28.07
CA ASP A 201 12.67 3.27 27.84
C ASP A 201 11.78 4.39 27.30
N ALA A 202 11.01 4.13 26.24
CA ALA A 202 10.12 5.13 25.64
C ALA A 202 9.07 5.65 26.64
N ALA A 203 8.51 4.78 27.47
CA ALA A 203 7.52 5.14 28.49
C ALA A 203 8.05 6.17 29.50
N ARG A 204 9.35 6.17 29.82
CA ARG A 204 9.96 7.17 30.73
C ARG A 204 9.91 8.59 30.17
N HIS A 205 9.89 8.73 28.83
CA HIS A 205 9.83 10.01 28.14
C HIS A 205 8.40 10.44 27.80
N ALA A 206 7.41 9.57 28.03
CA ALA A 206 6.02 9.75 27.63
C ALA A 206 5.06 9.78 28.83
N SER A 207 5.51 10.19 30.02
CA SER A 207 4.70 10.17 31.25
C SER A 207 3.43 11.04 31.21
N ALA A 208 3.39 12.04 30.31
CA ALA A 208 2.20 12.86 30.06
C ALA A 208 1.16 12.21 29.14
N TYR A 209 1.42 10.98 28.68
CA TYR A 209 0.59 10.26 27.72
C TYR A 209 0.13 8.93 28.30
N ARG A 210 -1.06 8.48 27.89
CA ARG A 210 -1.56 7.14 28.12
C ARG A 210 -1.78 6.44 26.78
N ILE A 211 -1.70 5.12 26.78
CA ILE A 211 -1.96 4.31 25.59
C ILE A 211 -3.43 3.92 25.56
N VAL A 212 -4.03 4.07 24.38
CA VAL A 212 -5.36 3.58 24.04
C VAL A 212 -5.25 2.69 22.81
N GLN A 213 -6.00 1.59 22.80
CA GLN A 213 -5.90 0.55 21.78
C GLN A 213 -7.28 0.05 21.39
N TRP A 214 -7.48 -0.18 20.09
CA TRP A 214 -8.73 -0.74 19.59
C TRP A 214 -8.51 -1.61 18.35
N MET A 215 -9.35 -2.63 18.21
CA MET A 215 -9.60 -3.26 16.91
C MET A 215 -10.64 -2.43 16.17
N LEU A 216 -10.64 -2.49 14.85
CA LEU A 216 -11.74 -1.91 14.07
C LEU A 216 -13.08 -2.57 14.44
N PRO A 217 -14.21 -1.84 14.42
CA PRO A 217 -14.33 -0.43 14.03
C PRO A 217 -13.78 0.54 15.08
N THR A 218 -13.37 1.72 14.63
CA THR A 218 -12.86 2.81 15.46
C THR A 218 -13.94 3.29 16.43
N PRO A 219 -13.68 3.30 17.76
CA PRO A 219 -14.63 3.79 18.74
C PRO A 219 -15.01 5.25 18.53
N ALA A 220 -16.27 5.59 18.78
CA ALA A 220 -16.81 6.95 18.61
C ALA A 220 -16.04 8.02 19.40
N GLU A 221 -15.46 7.66 20.54
CA GLU A 221 -14.65 8.56 21.37
C GLU A 221 -13.26 8.88 20.79
N TYR A 222 -12.78 8.10 19.82
CA TYR A 222 -11.46 8.29 19.19
C TYR A 222 -11.55 8.73 17.72
N VAL A 223 -12.71 8.59 17.08
CA VAL A 223 -12.86 8.73 15.62
C VAL A 223 -12.40 10.10 15.11
N ASP A 224 -12.76 11.19 15.79
CA ASP A 224 -12.39 12.55 15.35
C ASP A 224 -10.89 12.81 15.51
N GLY A 225 -10.30 12.38 16.63
CA GLY A 225 -8.87 12.52 16.88
C GLY A 225 -8.03 11.65 15.94
N TYR A 226 -8.52 10.46 15.61
CA TYR A 226 -7.85 9.57 14.66
C TYR A 226 -7.94 10.09 13.23
N ALA A 227 -9.12 10.57 12.81
CA ALA A 227 -9.29 11.24 11.52
C ALA A 227 -8.34 12.44 11.39
N TRP A 228 -8.25 13.27 12.43
CA TRP A 228 -7.31 14.39 12.47
C TRP A 228 -5.84 13.94 12.28
N MET A 229 -5.39 12.90 12.99
CA MET A 229 -4.03 12.41 12.81
C MET A 229 -3.81 11.85 11.39
N LYS A 230 -4.75 11.10 10.82
CA LYS A 230 -4.62 10.59 9.44
C LYS A 230 -4.52 11.73 8.42
N SER A 231 -5.26 12.82 8.61
CA SER A 231 -5.18 14.01 7.75
C SER A 231 -3.81 14.70 7.78
N ARG A 232 -2.94 14.40 8.75
CA ARG A 232 -1.62 15.01 8.89
C ARG A 232 -0.52 14.18 8.21
N MET A 233 -0.82 12.98 7.74
CA MET A 233 0.16 12.12 7.07
C MET A 233 0.77 12.79 5.84
N SER A 234 -0.07 13.37 4.99
CA SER A 234 0.34 14.07 3.76
C SER A 234 1.20 15.32 4.01
N THR A 235 1.21 15.85 5.23
CA THR A 235 2.03 17.03 5.59
C THR A 235 3.25 16.69 6.45
N ASP A 236 3.16 15.64 7.25
CA ASP A 236 4.14 15.34 8.29
C ASP A 236 5.09 14.18 7.94
N VAL A 237 4.77 13.40 6.90
CA VAL A 237 5.58 12.28 6.38
C VAL A 237 6.28 12.69 5.08
N PRO A 238 7.60 12.41 4.92
CA PRO A 238 8.29 12.68 3.66
C PRO A 238 7.84 11.74 2.53
N GLU A 239 7.11 12.27 1.54
CA GLU A 239 6.61 11.53 0.37
C GLU A 239 7.43 11.75 -0.93
N GLY A 240 8.51 12.53 -0.87
CA GLY A 240 9.23 12.98 -2.07
C GLY A 240 8.38 13.92 -2.95
N ASP A 241 8.75 14.09 -4.22
CA ASP A 241 8.01 14.94 -5.18
C ASP A 241 6.92 14.14 -5.93
N LEU A 242 6.30 13.14 -5.30
CA LEU A 242 5.14 12.44 -5.88
C LEU A 242 3.94 13.38 -6.05
N GLY A 243 3.85 14.41 -5.18
CA GLY A 243 2.80 15.41 -5.18
C GLY A 243 1.40 14.82 -5.00
N LEU A 244 1.27 13.71 -4.28
CA LEU A 244 -0.04 13.11 -3.99
C LEU A 244 -0.95 14.17 -3.35
N PRO A 245 -2.26 14.13 -3.65
CA PRO A 245 -3.18 15.12 -3.11
C PRO A 245 -3.29 15.00 -1.59
N GLU A 246 -3.43 16.15 -0.91
CA GLU A 246 -3.74 16.16 0.51
C GLU A 246 -5.09 15.47 0.74
N GLU A 247 -5.09 14.41 1.56
CA GLU A 247 -6.29 13.67 1.87
C GLU A 247 -7.09 14.39 2.96
N THR A 248 -8.38 14.63 2.69
CA THR A 248 -9.29 15.10 3.74
C THR A 248 -9.83 13.93 4.54
N TRP A 249 -9.56 13.90 5.85
CA TRP A 249 -10.05 12.86 6.75
C TRP A 249 -11.06 13.43 7.75
N ASP A 250 -12.24 12.81 7.78
CA ASP A 250 -13.27 13.01 8.78
C ASP A 250 -13.74 11.66 9.34
N ALA A 251 -14.65 11.70 10.33
CA ALA A 251 -15.19 10.48 10.93
C ALA A 251 -15.90 9.57 9.93
N ALA A 252 -16.52 10.14 8.88
CA ALA A 252 -17.20 9.38 7.86
C ALA A 252 -16.21 8.62 6.95
N ARG A 253 -15.06 9.22 6.62
CA ARG A 253 -13.98 8.56 5.88
C ARG A 253 -13.31 7.47 6.71
N VAL A 254 -13.14 7.67 8.03
CA VAL A 254 -12.67 6.61 8.94
C VAL A 254 -13.66 5.44 8.97
N ALA A 255 -14.96 5.68 9.12
CA ALA A 255 -15.97 4.62 9.09
C ALA A 255 -15.97 3.85 7.77
N GLN A 256 -15.85 4.55 6.63
CA GLN A 256 -15.72 3.91 5.31
C GLN A 256 -14.45 3.07 5.21
N GLN A 257 -13.32 3.54 5.76
CA GLN A 257 -12.08 2.77 5.81
C GLN A 257 -12.26 1.50 6.65
N ASP A 258 -12.89 1.60 7.81
CA ASP A 258 -13.13 0.47 8.69
C ASP A 258 -14.04 -0.59 8.04
N GLU A 259 -15.10 -0.14 7.38
CA GLU A 259 -16.00 -1.00 6.60
C GLU A 259 -15.26 -1.69 5.45
N ARG A 260 -14.38 -0.98 4.73
CA ARG A 260 -13.57 -1.57 3.66
C ARG A 260 -12.60 -2.61 4.20
N THR A 261 -11.89 -2.32 5.29
CA THR A 261 -10.98 -3.29 5.92
C THR A 261 -11.74 -4.55 6.37
N ALA A 262 -12.91 -4.39 7.00
CA ALA A 262 -13.76 -5.50 7.39
C ALA A 262 -14.29 -6.30 6.18
N ALA A 263 -14.70 -5.63 5.10
CA ALA A 263 -15.18 -6.28 3.88
C ALA A 263 -14.09 -7.11 3.19
N ARG A 264 -12.81 -6.69 3.29
CA ARG A 264 -11.65 -7.47 2.84
C ARG A 264 -11.35 -8.69 3.71
N GLY A 265 -12.05 -8.85 4.84
CA GLY A 265 -11.75 -9.86 5.85
C GLY A 265 -10.47 -9.57 6.65
N TYR A 266 -9.96 -8.34 6.60
CA TYR A 266 -8.76 -7.96 7.34
C TYR A 266 -9.10 -7.64 8.79
N HIS A 267 -8.20 -8.01 9.68
CA HIS A 267 -8.21 -7.55 11.06
C HIS A 267 -7.19 -6.43 11.19
N GLN A 268 -7.61 -5.26 11.69
CA GLN A 268 -6.71 -4.13 11.91
C GLN A 268 -6.81 -3.62 13.36
N PHE A 269 -5.66 -3.28 13.90
CA PHE A 269 -5.45 -2.83 15.26
C PHE A 269 -4.72 -1.50 15.26
N VAL A 270 -5.27 -0.56 16.01
CA VAL A 270 -4.70 0.76 16.19
C VAL A 270 -4.22 0.88 17.63
N THR A 271 -2.97 1.31 17.78
CA THR A 271 -2.40 1.74 19.05
C THR A 271 -2.15 3.23 18.97
N ALA A 272 -2.73 4.01 19.88
CA ALA A 272 -2.55 5.46 19.91
C ALA A 272 -2.10 5.95 21.28
N ALA A 273 -1.31 7.02 21.28
CA ALA A 273 -0.94 7.76 22.47
C ALA A 273 -1.89 8.95 22.64
N GLN A 274 -2.54 9.04 23.80
CA GLN A 274 -3.42 10.13 24.17
C GLN A 274 -2.75 11.00 25.24
N HIS A 275 -2.66 12.30 25.01
CA HIS A 275 -2.18 13.26 25.99
C HIS A 275 -3.18 13.36 27.16
N ILE A 276 -2.71 13.14 28.40
CA ILE A 276 -3.59 12.94 29.57
C ILE A 276 -4.35 14.21 29.94
N GLU A 277 -3.69 15.37 29.89
CA GLU A 277 -4.29 16.64 30.32
C GLU A 277 -5.35 17.15 29.33
N THR A 278 -5.09 16.99 28.03
CA THR A 278 -5.96 17.55 26.96
C THR A 278 -6.94 16.53 26.39
N GLY A 279 -6.67 15.23 26.54
CA GLY A 279 -7.43 14.17 25.88
C GLY A 279 -7.14 14.01 24.39
N GLU A 280 -6.18 14.77 23.84
CA GLU A 280 -5.83 14.74 22.42
C GLU A 280 -5.09 13.45 22.05
N LEU A 281 -5.41 12.86 20.89
CA LEU A 281 -4.59 11.80 20.31
C LEU A 281 -3.39 12.41 19.59
N SER A 282 -2.19 11.95 19.93
CA SER A 282 -0.93 12.62 19.58
C SER A 282 0.00 11.79 18.70
N ALA A 283 -0.19 10.47 18.70
CA ALA A 283 0.54 9.52 17.87
C ALA A 283 -0.29 8.26 17.66
N PHE A 284 -0.07 7.55 16.55
CA PHE A 284 -0.68 6.25 16.32
C PHE A 284 0.21 5.31 15.51
N ASN A 285 -0.07 4.01 15.60
CA ASN A 285 0.49 2.93 14.80
C ASN A 285 -0.62 1.95 14.41
N GLU A 286 -0.61 1.52 13.15
CA GLU A 286 -1.57 0.55 12.59
C GLU A 286 -0.90 -0.77 12.23
N LEU A 287 -1.48 -1.87 12.71
CA LEU A 287 -1.12 -3.23 12.30
C LEU A 287 -2.35 -3.91 11.70
N ALA A 288 -2.18 -4.67 10.62
CA ALA A 288 -3.24 -5.49 10.08
C ALA A 288 -2.73 -6.85 9.60
N ILE A 289 -3.64 -7.81 9.60
CA ILE A 289 -3.43 -9.13 9.01
C ILE A 289 -4.67 -9.49 8.18
N GLY A 290 -4.45 -10.24 7.12
CA GLY A 290 -5.53 -10.76 6.29
C GLY A 290 -6.44 -11.75 7.03
N PRO A 291 -7.40 -12.36 6.32
CA PRO A 291 -8.31 -13.34 6.91
C PRO A 291 -7.60 -14.60 7.44
N ASP A 292 -6.41 -14.92 6.93
CA ASP A 292 -5.52 -15.92 7.52
C ASP A 292 -4.68 -15.30 8.65
N ALA A 293 -5.09 -15.57 9.89
CA ALA A 293 -4.42 -15.11 11.11
C ALA A 293 -3.00 -15.69 11.33
N SER A 294 -2.54 -16.59 10.46
CA SER A 294 -1.17 -17.11 10.42
C SER A 294 -0.31 -16.48 9.32
N GLY A 295 -0.87 -15.58 8.51
CA GLY A 295 -0.16 -14.87 7.45
C GLY A 295 0.74 -13.74 7.95
N THR A 296 1.36 -13.05 6.98
CA THR A 296 2.19 -11.88 7.22
C THR A 296 1.35 -10.74 7.80
N THR A 297 1.84 -10.13 8.87
CA THR A 297 1.28 -8.88 9.39
C THR A 297 1.86 -7.71 8.61
N HIS A 298 0.99 -6.79 8.22
CA HIS A 298 1.37 -5.52 7.60
C HIS A 298 1.31 -4.43 8.65
N GLN A 299 2.41 -3.71 8.83
CA GLN A 299 2.38 -2.45 9.53
C GLN A 299 2.15 -1.33 8.52
N TYR A 300 1.05 -0.60 8.72
CA TYR A 300 0.73 0.58 7.95
C TYR A 300 1.31 1.82 8.65
N ASP A 301 0.58 2.91 8.51
CA ASP A 301 0.78 4.22 9.08
C ASP A 301 1.33 4.22 10.53
N THR A 302 2.40 4.98 10.73
CA THR A 302 2.85 5.42 12.06
C THR A 302 3.15 6.90 12.03
N LEU A 303 2.42 7.67 12.84
CA LEU A 303 2.55 9.12 12.89
C LEU A 303 2.75 9.61 14.32
N VAL A 304 3.52 10.68 14.45
CA VAL A 304 3.55 11.54 15.64
C VAL A 304 3.29 12.97 15.20
N LEU A 305 2.23 13.58 15.71
CA LEU A 305 1.90 14.97 15.44
C LEU A 305 3.07 15.88 15.80
N ALA A 306 3.37 16.86 14.95
CA ALA A 306 4.52 17.77 15.12
C ALA A 306 4.65 18.36 16.52
N GLY A 307 3.53 18.82 17.13
CA GLY A 307 3.49 19.41 18.47
C GLY A 307 3.83 18.46 19.62
N HIS A 308 3.82 17.14 19.38
CA HIS A 308 4.07 16.11 20.39
C HIS A 308 5.38 15.34 20.17
N ARG A 309 6.17 15.71 19.16
CA ARG A 309 7.50 15.13 18.90
C ARG A 309 8.45 15.40 20.07
N GLY A 310 9.49 14.57 20.21
CA GLY A 310 10.47 14.66 21.31
C GLY A 310 10.16 13.81 22.54
N HIS A 311 8.98 13.18 22.63
CA HIS A 311 8.56 12.34 23.76
C HIS A 311 8.67 10.83 23.50
N ARG A 312 9.42 10.43 22.46
CA ARG A 312 9.57 9.02 22.01
C ARG A 312 8.24 8.30 21.70
N LEU A 313 7.16 9.05 21.38
CA LEU A 313 5.84 8.47 21.14
C LEU A 313 5.81 7.45 19.99
N GLY A 314 6.56 7.68 18.91
CA GLY A 314 6.66 6.74 17.79
C GLY A 314 7.20 5.37 18.23
N MET A 315 8.23 5.36 19.07
CA MET A 315 8.77 4.12 19.67
C MET A 315 7.73 3.47 20.59
N LEU A 316 7.04 4.27 21.40
CA LEU A 316 6.04 3.78 22.35
C LEU A 316 4.85 3.11 21.64
N VAL A 317 4.22 3.78 20.67
CA VAL A 317 3.04 3.21 19.99
C VAL A 317 3.38 1.97 19.17
N LYS A 318 4.59 1.89 18.59
CA LYS A 318 5.04 0.68 17.87
C LYS A 318 5.30 -0.48 18.82
N THR A 319 6.00 -0.25 19.93
CA THR A 319 6.30 -1.33 20.88
C THR A 319 5.04 -1.86 21.56
N GLU A 320 4.18 -0.97 22.06
CA GLU A 320 2.88 -1.33 22.65
C GLU A 320 1.98 -2.04 21.63
N GLY A 321 1.99 -1.57 20.38
CA GLY A 321 1.25 -2.20 19.28
C GLY A 321 1.76 -3.59 18.95
N LEU A 322 3.06 -3.76 18.74
CA LEU A 322 3.70 -5.02 18.36
C LEU A 322 3.55 -6.09 19.46
N LEU A 323 3.71 -5.72 20.73
CA LEU A 323 3.55 -6.65 21.86
C LEU A 323 2.10 -7.13 21.99
N ALA A 324 1.14 -6.20 22.01
CA ALA A 324 -0.29 -6.55 22.08
C ALA A 324 -0.73 -7.36 20.84
N TRP A 325 -0.18 -7.04 19.67
CA TRP A 325 -0.46 -7.78 18.44
C TRP A 325 0.09 -9.20 18.47
N ARG A 326 1.29 -9.40 19.02
CA ARG A 326 1.91 -10.73 19.15
C ARG A 326 1.09 -11.66 20.03
N GLU A 327 0.46 -11.14 21.09
CA GLU A 327 -0.46 -11.91 21.93
C GLU A 327 -1.72 -12.33 21.16
N ARG A 328 -2.20 -11.49 20.24
CA ARG A 328 -3.43 -11.73 19.48
C ARG A 328 -3.23 -12.65 18.27
N TYR A 329 -2.10 -12.51 17.59
CA TYR A 329 -1.74 -13.26 16.38
C TYR A 329 -0.37 -13.96 16.56
N PRO A 330 -0.27 -14.92 17.50
CA PRO A 330 1.00 -15.57 17.84
C PRO A 330 1.56 -16.45 16.71
N ASN A 331 0.75 -16.75 15.69
CA ASN A 331 1.16 -17.55 14.54
C ASN A 331 1.60 -16.71 13.34
N SER A 332 1.46 -15.38 13.37
CA SER A 332 2.02 -14.54 12.31
C SER A 332 3.55 -14.67 12.36
N PRO A 333 4.22 -14.98 11.23
CA PRO A 333 5.66 -15.26 11.20
C PRO A 333 6.51 -13.98 11.23
N ARG A 334 5.99 -12.88 10.68
CA ARG A 334 6.68 -11.60 10.58
C ARG A 334 5.73 -10.42 10.45
N VAL A 335 6.27 -9.23 10.72
CA VAL A 335 5.63 -7.94 10.44
C VAL A 335 6.43 -7.24 9.34
N ILE A 336 5.78 -6.80 8.26
CA ILE A 336 6.43 -6.01 7.21
C ILE A 336 5.99 -4.55 7.29
N ALA A 337 6.90 -3.63 6.95
CA ALA A 337 6.64 -2.19 6.94
C ALA A 337 7.38 -1.54 5.77
N TYR A 338 6.73 -0.59 5.10
CA TYR A 338 7.31 0.23 4.04
C TYR A 338 7.51 1.65 4.55
N ASN A 339 8.69 2.21 4.32
CA ASN A 339 8.99 3.59 4.70
C ASN A 339 9.90 4.24 3.65
N SER A 340 9.61 5.49 3.29
CA SER A 340 10.51 6.32 2.50
C SER A 340 11.93 6.33 3.07
N GLU A 341 12.94 6.13 2.23
CA GLU A 341 14.37 6.18 2.60
C GLU A 341 14.79 7.55 3.15
N GLN A 342 13.98 8.59 2.90
CA GLN A 342 14.17 9.92 3.48
C GLN A 342 13.71 10.00 4.95
N ASN A 343 12.82 9.10 5.39
CA ASN A 343 12.23 9.14 6.73
C ASN A 343 13.16 8.50 7.78
N ARG A 344 14.33 9.10 7.94
CA ARG A 344 15.38 8.60 8.84
C ARG A 344 14.94 8.40 10.29
N PRO A 345 14.06 9.26 10.88
CA PRO A 345 13.52 9.01 12.21
C PRO A 345 12.74 7.69 12.31
N MET A 346 11.83 7.40 11.36
CA MET A 346 11.03 6.17 11.40
C MET A 346 11.87 4.93 11.12
N LEU A 347 12.77 5.00 10.14
CA LEU A 347 13.70 3.90 9.85
C LEU A 347 14.58 3.59 11.08
N SER A 348 14.94 4.59 11.89
CA SER A 348 15.78 4.39 13.09
C SER A 348 15.00 3.67 14.18
N ILE A 349 13.71 4.01 14.33
CA ILE A 349 12.82 3.29 15.24
C ILE A 349 12.71 1.83 14.79
N ASN A 350 12.53 1.57 13.48
CA ASN A 350 12.43 0.21 12.96
C ASN A 350 13.69 -0.62 13.24
N GLU A 351 14.86 -0.07 12.94
CA GLU A 351 16.15 -0.74 13.17
C GLU A 351 16.39 -1.02 14.67
N ASP A 352 16.05 -0.06 15.54
CA ASP A 352 16.13 -0.22 17.00
C ASP A 352 15.21 -1.32 17.55
N LEU A 353 14.12 -1.62 16.83
CA LEU A 353 13.17 -2.70 17.13
C LEU A 353 13.57 -4.04 16.50
N GLY A 354 14.60 -4.06 15.65
CA GLY A 354 15.10 -5.26 14.98
C GLY A 354 14.50 -5.51 13.60
N PHE A 355 13.84 -4.54 12.98
CA PHE A 355 13.44 -4.66 11.58
C PHE A 355 14.67 -4.65 10.66
N THR A 356 14.69 -5.54 9.68
CA THR A 356 15.74 -5.65 8.67
C THR A 356 15.19 -5.41 7.27
N ALA A 357 15.90 -4.64 6.45
CA ALA A 357 15.52 -4.39 5.07
C ALA A 357 15.62 -5.68 4.23
N PHE A 358 14.64 -5.91 3.35
CA PHE A 358 14.66 -7.07 2.45
C PHE A 358 14.42 -6.73 0.97
N THR A 359 13.86 -5.55 0.67
CA THR A 359 13.64 -5.07 -0.71
C THR A 359 13.41 -3.56 -0.73
N TYR A 360 13.39 -2.97 -1.92
CA TYR A 360 13.14 -1.55 -2.15
C TYR A 360 12.05 -1.37 -3.20
N GLU A 361 11.21 -0.37 -2.98
CA GLU A 361 10.14 0.02 -3.89
C GLU A 361 10.43 1.41 -4.44
N GLY A 362 10.37 1.55 -5.76
CA GLY A 362 10.45 2.83 -6.43
C GLY A 362 9.08 3.45 -6.53
N ALA A 363 8.96 4.72 -6.14
CA ALA A 363 7.78 5.51 -6.40
C ALA A 363 8.03 6.38 -7.65
N TRP A 364 7.27 6.10 -8.70
CA TRP A 364 7.47 6.66 -10.04
C TRP A 364 6.31 7.57 -10.41
N LYS A 365 6.64 8.67 -11.11
CA LYS A 365 5.68 9.67 -11.56
C LYS A 365 5.80 9.91 -13.07
N LYS A 366 4.67 10.17 -13.73
CA LYS A 366 4.62 10.71 -15.08
C LYS A 366 3.60 11.83 -15.16
N GLU A 367 4.01 12.98 -15.67
CA GLU A 367 3.09 14.06 -16.03
C GLU A 367 2.47 13.80 -17.41
N LEU A 368 1.16 14.00 -17.51
CA LEU A 368 0.37 13.92 -18.75
C LEU A 368 0.09 15.36 -19.23
N SER A 369 0.64 15.68 -20.39
CA SER A 369 0.45 16.98 -21.09
C SER A 369 -0.99 17.19 -21.51
#